data_AF-A0A2M8PNC8-F1
#
_entry.id   AF-A0A2M8PNC8-F1
#
_cell.length_a   1.000
_cell.length_b   1.000
_cell.length_c   1.000
_cell.angle_alpha   90.00
_cell.angle_beta   90.00
_cell.angle_gamma   90.00
#
_symmetry.space_group_name_H-M   'P 1'
#
loop_
_entity.id
_entity.type
_entity.pdbx_description
1 polymer ?
#
loop_
_entity_poly.entity_id
_entity_poly.type
_entity_poly.pdbx_seq_one_letter_code
_entity_poly.pdbx_strand_id
1 'polypeptide(L)'
;LELIHTQAIYTYRNALKLEGDTEEKADDYWKQAIAHWVTVIVNDLFWGIWRDYRSEVVGEISDEILAEVREEMYQRLKNDFRDFRLKYIKDGLEEQKTRHENYEVLLVREYQAATEMLNVMKENPQLCQQLAIACGPLQLEYWRAYPEAGTQIAEAKNLANHSPKLKSYLGRLGFYHTMVFDLKRYDSARDELTERMNETQVLMVEVLIARGHELAAKEQYREAIETLEHAARYRVEYDRVVALLVEKTVVYVKQMPRSKATIESALDLMTRLRVQHNIGEKSFLTELAQLYCLQGIEYHKAGQFNQALETLRNTLELDPNNLDARNYFIDSLVAYAGELATRGEYDKAIDLLNEATEWDVNQASKYIAEGAKIFAARGRKYFGDANMAATNYQTIDAIRNYLLAWEDYSTVIEYLPYDYEAQDIYRKLQSLVGRIKHLID
;
A
#
# COMPACT_ATOMS: atom_id res chain seq x y z
N LEU A 1 44.01 -6.82 -25.01
CA LEU A 1 43.84 -6.88 -23.53
C LEU A 1 45.02 -6.25 -22.79
N GLU A 2 46.28 -6.59 -23.11
CA GLU A 2 47.45 -5.90 -22.52
C GLU A 2 47.44 -4.38 -22.74
N LEU A 3 47.14 -3.92 -23.95
CA LEU A 3 46.98 -2.49 -24.25
C LEU A 3 45.90 -1.83 -23.36
N ILE A 4 44.76 -2.51 -23.15
CA ILE A 4 43.67 -2.01 -22.31
C ILE A 4 44.12 -1.93 -20.85
N HIS A 5 44.89 -2.90 -20.36
CA HIS A 5 45.48 -2.86 -19.02
C HIS A 5 46.48 -1.69 -18.86
N THR A 6 47.34 -1.45 -19.85
CA THR A 6 48.23 -0.27 -19.85
C THR A 6 47.45 1.04 -19.86
N GLN A 7 46.40 1.12 -20.69
CA GLN A 7 45.50 2.27 -20.74
C GLN A 7 44.80 2.48 -19.40
N ALA A 8 44.32 1.42 -18.76
CA ALA A 8 43.67 1.48 -17.44
C ALA A 8 44.61 2.09 -16.38
N ILE A 9 45.88 1.67 -16.35
CA ILE A 9 46.89 2.24 -15.44
C ILE A 9 47.13 3.72 -15.76
N TYR A 10 47.27 4.06 -17.04
CA TYR A 10 47.56 5.43 -17.48
C TYR A 10 46.42 6.38 -17.14
N THR A 11 45.18 6.03 -17.49
CA THR A 11 44.01 6.87 -17.27
C THR A 11 43.73 7.05 -15.79
N TYR A 12 43.84 5.97 -14.99
CA TYR A 12 43.68 6.03 -13.55
C TYR A 12 44.72 6.95 -12.87
N ARG A 13 46.00 6.86 -13.25
CA ARG A 13 47.05 7.73 -12.69
C ARG A 13 46.84 9.20 -13.05
N ASN A 14 46.38 9.49 -14.28
CA ASN A 14 46.09 10.86 -14.68
C ASN A 14 44.83 11.40 -14.02
N ALA A 15 43.82 10.56 -13.81
CA ALA A 15 42.62 10.93 -13.05
C ALA A 15 43.01 11.39 -11.63
N LEU A 16 43.78 10.58 -10.90
CA LEU A 16 44.29 10.94 -9.58
C LEU A 16 45.14 12.22 -9.56
N LYS A 17 45.95 12.42 -10.60
CA LYS A 17 46.84 13.59 -10.68
C LYS A 17 46.09 14.89 -10.94
N LEU A 18 45.04 14.84 -11.76
CA LEU A 18 44.27 16.03 -12.16
C LEU A 18 43.08 16.32 -11.24
N GLU A 19 42.78 15.41 -10.31
CA GLU A 19 41.72 15.57 -9.33
C GLU A 19 41.96 16.81 -8.45
N GLY A 20 41.08 17.81 -8.58
CA GLY A 20 41.18 19.10 -7.88
C GLY A 20 41.88 20.22 -8.65
N ASP A 21 42.50 19.94 -9.81
CA ASP A 21 43.21 20.93 -10.63
C ASP A 21 42.46 21.26 -11.94
N THR A 22 42.11 20.24 -12.74
CA THR A 22 41.40 20.42 -14.02
C THR A 22 40.23 19.46 -14.12
N GLU A 23 39.07 19.93 -13.68
CA GLU A 23 37.90 19.07 -13.41
C GLU A 23 37.39 18.35 -14.67
N GLU A 24 37.19 19.05 -15.79
CA GLU A 24 36.70 18.43 -17.03
C GLU A 24 37.64 17.33 -17.56
N LYS A 25 38.95 17.52 -17.45
CA LYS A 25 39.93 16.51 -17.88
C LYS A 25 40.01 15.34 -16.90
N ALA A 26 39.92 15.62 -15.59
CA ALA A 26 39.88 14.58 -14.57
C ALA A 26 38.66 13.67 -14.79
N ASP A 27 37.51 14.24 -15.14
CA ASP A 27 36.28 13.52 -15.39
C ASP A 27 36.37 12.54 -16.56
N ASP A 28 36.98 12.97 -17.67
CA ASP A 28 37.21 12.09 -18.81
C ASP A 28 38.17 10.94 -18.45
N TYR A 29 39.25 11.23 -17.71
CA TYR A 29 40.17 10.19 -17.26
C TYR A 29 39.54 9.20 -16.28
N TRP A 30 38.65 9.64 -15.38
CA TRP A 30 37.92 8.74 -14.49
C TRP A 30 36.98 7.82 -15.25
N LYS A 31 36.23 8.33 -16.22
CA LYS A 31 35.35 7.52 -17.08
C LYS A 31 36.13 6.51 -17.91
N GLN A 32 37.28 6.90 -18.48
CA GLN A 32 38.15 5.97 -19.19
C GLN A 32 38.76 4.92 -18.26
N ALA A 33 39.19 5.32 -17.06
CA ALA A 33 39.72 4.41 -16.05
C ALA A 33 38.69 3.34 -15.67
N ILE A 34 37.43 3.75 -15.42
CA ILE A 34 36.32 2.82 -15.16
C ILE A 34 36.15 1.83 -16.32
N ALA A 35 36.00 2.35 -17.55
CA ALA A 35 35.78 1.52 -18.74
C ALA A 35 36.87 0.46 -18.93
N HIS A 36 38.14 0.89 -18.83
CA HIS A 36 39.28 0.01 -19.06
C HIS A 36 39.49 -0.98 -17.92
N TRP A 37 39.42 -0.54 -16.65
CA TRP A 37 39.61 -1.44 -15.52
C TRP A 37 38.52 -2.50 -15.44
N VAL A 38 37.25 -2.13 -15.64
CA VAL A 38 36.18 -3.12 -15.67
C VAL A 38 36.39 -4.14 -16.79
N THR A 39 36.77 -3.66 -17.98
CA THR A 39 37.09 -4.56 -19.10
C THR A 39 38.22 -5.53 -18.74
N VAL A 40 39.27 -5.08 -18.03
CA VAL A 40 40.33 -5.97 -17.55
C VAL A 40 39.82 -6.96 -16.51
N ILE A 41 39.05 -6.50 -15.53
CA ILE A 41 38.56 -7.31 -14.41
C ILE A 41 37.64 -8.44 -14.90
N VAL A 42 36.73 -8.16 -15.83
CA VAL A 42 35.70 -9.11 -16.28
C VAL A 42 36.23 -10.17 -17.24
N ASN A 43 37.22 -9.85 -18.08
CA ASN A 43 37.59 -10.72 -19.20
C ASN A 43 38.53 -11.86 -18.80
N ASP A 44 38.03 -13.09 -18.86
CA ASP A 44 38.77 -14.31 -18.50
C ASP A 44 40.07 -14.51 -19.31
N LEU A 45 40.09 -14.10 -20.58
CA LEU A 45 41.27 -14.21 -21.42
C LEU A 45 42.48 -13.43 -20.84
N PHE A 46 42.25 -12.24 -20.27
CA PHE A 46 43.31 -11.46 -19.65
C PHE A 46 43.89 -12.21 -18.44
N TRP A 47 43.00 -12.74 -17.61
CA TRP A 47 43.38 -13.43 -16.39
C TRP A 47 44.00 -14.80 -16.63
N GLY A 48 43.66 -15.48 -17.73
CA GLY A 48 44.39 -16.67 -18.18
C GLY A 48 45.85 -16.34 -18.45
N ILE A 49 46.11 -15.34 -19.30
CA ILE A 49 47.47 -14.89 -19.65
C ILE A 49 48.22 -14.40 -18.41
N TRP A 50 47.56 -13.60 -17.57
CA TRP A 50 48.16 -13.09 -16.33
C TRP A 50 48.52 -14.22 -15.36
N ARG A 51 47.64 -15.22 -15.21
CA ARG A 51 47.86 -16.40 -14.36
C ARG A 51 49.06 -17.18 -14.86
N ASP A 52 49.15 -17.46 -16.16
CA ASP A 52 50.24 -18.22 -16.75
C ASP A 52 51.59 -17.52 -16.47
N TYR A 53 51.66 -16.21 -16.75
CA TYR A 53 52.87 -15.41 -16.51
C TYR A 53 53.24 -15.31 -15.03
N ARG A 54 52.27 -15.20 -14.13
CA ARG A 54 52.53 -15.07 -12.69
C ARG A 54 52.85 -16.40 -12.03
N SER A 55 52.30 -17.51 -12.52
CA SER A 55 52.54 -18.83 -11.97
C SER A 55 54.02 -19.24 -12.07
N GLU A 56 54.74 -18.72 -13.07
CA GLU A 56 56.19 -18.89 -13.20
C GLU A 56 56.99 -18.23 -12.05
N VAL A 57 56.44 -17.17 -11.43
CA VAL A 57 57.13 -16.36 -10.42
C VAL A 57 56.67 -16.70 -9.01
N VAL A 58 55.38 -16.91 -8.80
CA VAL A 58 54.78 -17.07 -7.46
C VAL A 58 54.22 -18.47 -7.18
N GLY A 59 54.31 -19.39 -8.13
CA GLY A 59 53.73 -20.74 -8.03
C GLY A 59 52.27 -20.79 -8.47
N GLU A 60 51.63 -21.95 -8.34
CA GLU A 60 50.26 -22.19 -8.82
C GLU A 60 49.24 -21.21 -8.21
N ILE A 61 48.46 -20.56 -9.08
CA ILE A 61 47.41 -19.61 -8.70
C ILE A 61 46.06 -20.26 -8.97
N SER A 62 45.29 -20.50 -7.90
CA SER A 62 43.96 -21.08 -7.99
C SER A 62 42.91 -20.09 -8.52
N ASP A 63 41.75 -20.61 -8.94
CA ASP A 63 40.64 -19.77 -9.39
C ASP A 63 40.08 -18.90 -8.25
N GLU A 64 40.13 -19.36 -7.00
CA GLU A 64 39.75 -18.56 -5.82
C GLU A 64 40.66 -17.33 -5.66
N ILE A 65 41.98 -17.51 -5.76
CA ILE A 65 42.93 -16.39 -5.66
C ILE A 65 42.68 -15.38 -6.79
N LEU A 66 42.41 -15.85 -8.00
CA LEU A 66 42.10 -14.95 -9.11
C LEU A 66 40.80 -14.17 -8.90
N ALA A 67 39.78 -14.83 -8.35
CA ALA A 67 38.53 -14.15 -7.99
C ALA A 67 38.78 -13.08 -6.90
N GLU A 68 39.61 -13.38 -5.91
CA GLU A 68 39.99 -12.42 -4.86
C GLU A 68 40.74 -11.21 -5.42
N VAL A 69 41.75 -11.42 -6.30
CA VAL A 69 42.48 -10.30 -6.91
C VAL A 69 41.56 -9.44 -7.79
N ARG A 70 40.68 -10.07 -8.57
CA ARG A 70 39.67 -9.35 -9.39
C ARG A 70 38.78 -8.48 -8.52
N GLU A 71 38.28 -9.04 -7.43
CA GLU A 71 37.41 -8.34 -6.49
C GLU A 71 38.16 -7.21 -5.78
N GLU A 72 39.40 -7.42 -5.34
CA GLU A 72 40.22 -6.40 -4.70
C GLU A 72 40.46 -5.20 -5.65
N MET A 73 40.72 -5.45 -6.93
CA MET A 73 40.87 -4.40 -7.93
C MET A 73 39.58 -3.58 -8.11
N TYR A 74 38.44 -4.25 -8.17
CA TYR A 74 37.14 -3.59 -8.26
C TYR A 74 36.85 -2.75 -6.99
N GLN A 75 37.07 -3.33 -5.81
CA GLN A 75 36.85 -2.67 -4.52
C GLN A 75 37.78 -1.48 -4.33
N ARG A 76 39.02 -1.53 -4.85
CA ARG A 76 39.94 -0.41 -4.79
C ARG A 76 39.39 0.83 -5.49
N LEU A 77 38.98 0.71 -6.75
CA LEU A 77 38.36 1.81 -7.50
C LEU A 77 37.13 2.37 -6.77
N LYS A 78 36.28 1.48 -6.24
CA LYS A 78 35.11 1.86 -5.48
C LYS A 78 35.47 2.63 -4.19
N ASN A 79 36.50 2.19 -3.48
CA ASN A 79 36.99 2.84 -2.27
C ASN A 79 37.60 4.21 -2.57
N ASP A 80 38.33 4.36 -3.67
CA ASP A 80 38.89 5.66 -4.07
C ASP A 80 37.76 6.70 -4.28
N PHE A 81 36.69 6.34 -5.00
CA PHE A 81 35.51 7.23 -5.15
C PHE A 81 34.84 7.56 -3.82
N ARG A 82 34.76 6.60 -2.91
CA ARG A 82 34.23 6.81 -1.55
C ARG A 82 35.11 7.79 -0.77
N ASP A 83 36.43 7.65 -0.84
CA ASP A 83 37.37 8.46 -0.08
C ASP A 83 37.39 9.91 -0.58
N PHE A 84 37.38 10.11 -1.91
CA PHE A 84 37.19 11.43 -2.50
C PHE A 84 35.86 12.05 -2.11
N ARG A 85 34.76 11.29 -2.16
CA ARG A 85 33.45 11.78 -1.70
C ARG A 85 33.50 12.24 -0.24
N LEU A 86 34.07 11.44 0.66
CA LEU A 86 34.18 11.81 2.08
C LEU A 86 35.04 13.05 2.29
N LYS A 87 36.12 13.20 1.51
CA LYS A 87 36.95 14.41 1.50
C LYS A 87 36.12 15.63 1.07
N TYR A 88 35.40 15.56 -0.05
CA TYR A 88 34.62 16.69 -0.56
C TYR A 88 33.43 17.06 0.32
N ILE A 89 32.81 16.09 1.01
CA ILE A 89 31.82 16.37 2.06
C ILE A 89 32.43 17.24 3.17
N LYS A 90 33.64 16.87 3.64
CA LYS A 90 34.34 17.61 4.69
C LYS A 90 34.71 19.03 4.24
N ASP A 91 35.07 19.18 2.97
CA ASP A 91 35.50 20.45 2.37
C ASP A 91 34.31 21.34 1.92
N GLY A 92 33.07 20.84 2.00
CA GLY A 92 31.86 21.57 1.58
C GLY A 92 31.71 21.72 0.06
N LEU A 93 32.35 20.82 -0.70
CA LEU A 93 32.44 20.85 -2.17
C LEU A 93 31.39 19.91 -2.79
N GLU A 94 30.14 20.37 -2.85
CA GLU A 94 28.98 19.54 -3.22
C GLU A 94 29.01 19.05 -4.69
N GLU A 95 29.52 19.85 -5.62
CA GLU A 95 29.63 19.46 -7.03
C GLU A 95 30.62 18.31 -7.20
N GLN A 96 31.81 18.43 -6.62
CA GLN A 96 32.87 17.42 -6.64
C GLN A 96 32.43 16.13 -5.96
N LYS A 97 31.75 16.25 -4.80
CA LYS A 97 31.10 15.13 -4.14
C LYS A 97 30.13 14.41 -5.09
N THR A 98 29.24 15.14 -5.76
CA THR A 98 28.24 14.58 -6.69
C THR A 98 28.92 13.87 -7.87
N ARG A 99 30.03 14.41 -8.40
CA ARG A 99 30.81 13.73 -9.45
C ARG A 99 31.30 12.34 -9.02
N HIS A 100 31.86 12.22 -7.82
CA HIS A 100 32.33 10.93 -7.29
C HIS A 100 31.20 9.97 -6.96
N GLU A 101 30.02 10.48 -6.58
CA GLU A 101 28.80 9.66 -6.48
C GLU A 101 28.40 9.09 -7.85
N ASN A 102 28.51 9.88 -8.90
CA ASN A 102 28.23 9.46 -10.28
C ASN A 102 29.26 8.47 -10.81
N TYR A 103 30.55 8.61 -10.45
CA TYR A 103 31.58 7.62 -10.81
C TYR A 103 31.31 6.25 -10.20
N GLU A 104 30.82 6.19 -8.97
CA GLU A 104 30.43 4.93 -8.37
C GLU A 104 29.26 4.28 -9.14
N VAL A 105 28.26 5.06 -9.57
CA VAL A 105 27.15 4.56 -10.39
C VAL A 105 27.67 4.03 -11.73
N LEU A 106 28.56 4.79 -12.39
CA LEU A 106 29.16 4.39 -13.66
C LEU A 106 30.00 3.11 -13.52
N LEU A 107 30.82 2.98 -12.47
CA LEU A 107 31.62 1.80 -12.19
C LEU A 107 30.74 0.55 -12.05
N VAL A 108 29.68 0.64 -11.24
CA VAL A 108 28.78 -0.48 -10.99
C VAL A 108 28.04 -0.85 -12.28
N ARG A 109 27.54 0.14 -13.02
CA ARG A 109 26.85 -0.07 -14.30
C ARG A 109 27.76 -0.75 -15.31
N GLU A 110 28.99 -0.25 -15.44
CA GLU A 110 29.99 -0.81 -16.35
C GLU A 110 30.28 -2.27 -16.01
N TYR A 111 30.51 -2.55 -14.72
CA TYR A 111 30.82 -3.88 -14.22
C TYR A 111 29.67 -4.88 -14.42
N GLN A 112 28.45 -4.50 -14.05
CA GLN A 112 27.27 -5.35 -14.21
C GLN A 112 26.96 -5.62 -15.70
N ALA A 113 27.07 -4.59 -16.56
CA ALA A 113 26.86 -4.74 -17.99
C ALA A 113 27.91 -5.67 -18.63
N ALA A 114 29.19 -5.48 -18.31
CA ALA A 114 30.27 -6.30 -18.85
C ALA A 114 30.15 -7.76 -18.39
N THR A 115 29.83 -7.98 -17.11
CA THR A 115 29.64 -9.33 -16.54
C THR A 115 28.46 -10.05 -17.19
N GLU A 116 27.32 -9.38 -17.30
CA GLU A 116 26.13 -9.94 -17.96
C GLU A 116 26.40 -10.21 -19.44
N MET A 117 27.09 -9.31 -20.14
CA MET A 117 27.50 -9.51 -21.53
C MET A 117 28.37 -10.74 -21.68
N LEU A 118 29.37 -10.95 -20.82
CA LEU A 118 30.22 -12.13 -20.84
C LEU A 118 29.41 -13.42 -20.69
N ASN A 119 28.41 -13.43 -19.80
CA ASN A 119 27.54 -14.59 -19.61
C ASN A 119 26.73 -14.89 -20.88
N VAL A 120 26.09 -13.88 -21.47
CA VAL A 120 25.31 -14.06 -22.70
C VAL A 120 26.20 -14.49 -23.87
N MET A 121 27.43 -13.98 -23.96
CA MET A 121 28.42 -14.40 -24.96
C MET A 121 28.80 -15.88 -24.81
N LYS A 122 29.04 -16.34 -23.57
CA LYS A 122 29.35 -17.75 -23.27
C LYS A 122 28.20 -18.68 -23.66
N GLU A 123 26.95 -18.26 -23.42
CA GLU A 123 25.75 -19.02 -23.77
C GLU A 123 25.44 -18.99 -25.28
N ASN A 124 25.83 -17.92 -25.97
CA ASN A 124 25.47 -17.67 -27.37
C ASN A 124 26.68 -17.26 -28.23
N PRO A 125 27.73 -18.09 -28.32
CA PRO A 125 28.99 -17.73 -29.00
C PRO A 125 28.80 -17.39 -30.48
N GLN A 126 27.78 -17.95 -31.13
CA GLN A 126 27.42 -17.65 -32.53
C GLN A 126 26.97 -16.20 -32.76
N LEU A 127 26.55 -15.48 -31.72
CA LEU A 127 26.05 -14.10 -31.81
C LEU A 127 27.14 -13.03 -31.66
N CYS A 128 28.35 -13.42 -31.26
CA CYS A 128 29.43 -12.51 -30.88
C CYS A 128 30.78 -12.94 -31.49
N GLN A 129 30.78 -13.29 -32.79
CA GLN A 129 31.98 -13.79 -33.47
C GLN A 129 33.06 -12.72 -33.61
N GLN A 130 32.67 -11.44 -33.70
CA GLN A 130 33.60 -10.32 -33.86
C GLN A 130 33.82 -9.54 -32.55
N LEU A 131 32.91 -9.66 -31.58
CA LEU A 131 33.03 -9.11 -30.24
C LEU A 131 33.94 -10.00 -29.37
N ALA A 132 35.24 -9.71 -29.38
CA ALA A 132 36.23 -10.51 -28.68
C ALA A 132 36.32 -10.25 -27.16
N ILE A 133 35.73 -9.16 -26.68
CA ILE A 133 35.90 -8.66 -25.31
C ILE A 133 34.54 -8.19 -24.79
N ALA A 134 34.10 -8.74 -23.66
CA ALA A 134 32.91 -8.26 -22.95
C ALA A 134 33.22 -6.92 -22.27
N CYS A 135 32.36 -5.93 -22.43
CA CYS A 135 32.56 -4.62 -21.84
C CYS A 135 31.22 -3.92 -21.56
N GLY A 136 31.27 -2.83 -20.80
CA GLY A 136 30.08 -2.07 -20.45
C GLY A 136 29.81 -0.90 -21.40
N PRO A 137 28.76 -0.11 -21.11
CA PRO A 137 28.33 1.00 -21.96
C PRO A 137 29.38 2.11 -22.16
N LEU A 138 30.25 2.39 -21.18
CA LEU A 138 31.30 3.40 -21.31
C LEU A 138 32.35 2.95 -22.32
N GLN A 139 32.82 1.70 -22.22
CA GLN A 139 33.79 1.18 -23.18
C GLN A 139 33.22 1.14 -24.61
N LEU A 140 31.94 0.77 -24.75
CA LEU A 140 31.24 0.83 -26.04
C LEU A 140 31.10 2.25 -26.57
N GLU A 141 30.96 3.25 -25.70
CA GLU A 141 30.92 4.67 -26.10
C GLU A 141 32.27 5.12 -26.63
N TYR A 142 33.37 4.81 -25.95
CA TYR A 142 34.71 5.09 -26.44
C TYR A 142 35.02 4.41 -27.78
N TRP A 143 34.52 3.20 -27.99
CA TRP A 143 34.63 2.51 -29.27
C TRP A 143 33.92 3.22 -30.42
N ARG A 144 32.88 4.03 -30.18
CA ARG A 144 32.21 4.79 -31.25
C ARG A 144 33.11 5.80 -31.95
N ALA A 145 34.17 6.24 -31.29
CA ALA A 145 35.17 7.12 -31.89
C ALA A 145 35.99 6.41 -32.98
N TYR A 146 35.94 5.07 -33.04
CA TYR A 146 36.71 4.24 -33.97
C TYR A 146 35.77 3.53 -34.96
N PRO A 147 35.77 3.91 -36.26
CA PRO A 147 34.88 3.31 -37.26
C PRO A 147 35.00 1.78 -37.37
N GLU A 148 36.20 1.25 -37.10
CA GLU A 148 36.53 -0.18 -37.14
C GLU A 148 35.80 -0.99 -36.06
N ALA A 149 35.35 -0.36 -34.98
CA ALA A 149 34.61 -1.02 -33.90
C ALA A 149 33.09 -1.14 -34.18
N GLY A 150 32.62 -0.67 -35.34
CA GLY A 150 31.19 -0.64 -35.68
C GLY A 150 30.50 -2.00 -35.57
N THR A 151 31.13 -3.07 -36.04
CA THR A 151 30.55 -4.43 -35.98
C THR A 151 30.50 -4.97 -34.55
N GLN A 152 31.54 -4.72 -33.75
CA GLN A 152 31.59 -5.13 -32.33
C GLN A 152 30.47 -4.46 -31.53
N ILE A 153 30.24 -3.17 -31.75
CA ILE A 153 29.16 -2.43 -31.10
C ILE A 153 27.78 -2.96 -31.53
N ALA A 154 27.63 -3.35 -32.80
CA ALA A 154 26.39 -3.94 -33.30
C ALA A 154 26.10 -5.31 -32.66
N GLU A 155 27.11 -6.17 -32.55
CA GLU A 155 27.00 -7.46 -31.86
C GLU A 155 26.68 -7.28 -30.37
N ALA A 156 27.35 -6.36 -29.67
CA ALA A 156 27.06 -6.05 -28.26
C ALA A 156 25.60 -5.61 -28.05
N LYS A 157 25.06 -4.78 -28.97
CA LYS A 157 23.64 -4.40 -28.95
C LYS A 157 22.71 -5.57 -29.26
N ASN A 158 23.11 -6.49 -30.13
CA ASN A 158 22.32 -7.68 -30.44
C ASN A 158 22.24 -8.65 -29.27
N LEU A 159 23.33 -8.82 -28.51
CA LEU A 159 23.34 -9.63 -27.29
C LEU A 159 22.32 -9.13 -26.26
N ALA A 160 22.11 -7.81 -26.16
CA ALA A 160 21.10 -7.25 -25.26
C ALA A 160 19.67 -7.70 -25.59
N ASN A 161 19.37 -8.16 -26.81
CA ASN A 161 18.06 -8.75 -27.11
C ASN A 161 17.83 -10.11 -26.43
N HIS A 162 18.90 -10.73 -25.93
CA HIS A 162 18.90 -12.06 -25.31
C HIS A 162 19.02 -12.00 -23.78
N SER A 163 19.23 -10.82 -23.19
CA SER A 163 19.17 -10.60 -21.73
C SER A 163 18.46 -9.28 -21.42
N PRO A 164 17.26 -9.32 -20.80
CA PRO A 164 16.58 -8.12 -20.33
C PRO A 164 17.44 -7.29 -19.37
N LYS A 165 18.25 -7.96 -18.54
CA LYS A 165 19.17 -7.32 -17.60
C LYS A 165 20.27 -6.55 -18.33
N LEU A 166 20.90 -7.15 -19.34
CA LEU A 166 21.89 -6.47 -20.18
C LEU A 166 21.27 -5.28 -20.92
N LYS A 167 20.06 -5.47 -21.45
CA LYS A 167 19.30 -4.41 -22.15
C LYS A 167 19.06 -3.20 -21.25
N SER A 168 18.69 -3.42 -19.99
CA SER A 168 18.52 -2.34 -19.02
C SER A 168 19.80 -1.54 -18.82
N TYR A 169 20.95 -2.19 -18.65
CA TYR A 169 22.22 -1.49 -18.46
C TYR A 169 22.71 -0.74 -19.69
N LEU A 170 22.56 -1.31 -20.89
CA LEU A 170 22.99 -0.65 -22.14
C LEU A 170 22.02 0.43 -22.62
N GLY A 171 20.78 0.43 -22.12
CA GLY A 171 19.76 1.41 -22.46
C GLY A 171 20.08 2.84 -22.00
N ARG A 172 19.35 3.81 -22.55
CA ARG A 172 19.49 5.24 -22.19
C ARG A 172 19.28 5.51 -20.69
N LEU A 173 18.43 4.70 -20.05
CA LEU A 173 18.07 4.82 -18.64
C LEU A 173 18.91 3.91 -17.73
N GLY A 174 19.93 3.24 -18.25
CA GLY A 174 20.74 2.27 -17.50
C GLY A 174 21.46 2.87 -16.30
N PHE A 175 21.80 4.16 -16.33
CA PHE A 175 22.38 4.87 -15.18
C PHE A 175 21.43 4.85 -13.97
N TYR A 176 20.16 5.22 -14.19
CA TYR A 176 19.13 5.23 -13.16
C TYR A 176 18.73 3.82 -12.74
N HIS A 177 18.67 2.87 -13.68
CA HIS A 177 18.47 1.46 -13.35
C HIS A 177 19.53 0.98 -12.35
N THR A 178 20.81 1.33 -12.56
CA THR A 178 21.89 1.00 -11.61
C THR A 178 21.72 1.70 -10.27
N MET A 179 21.36 2.98 -10.25
CA MET A 179 21.09 3.68 -8.98
C MET A 179 20.01 2.98 -8.16
N VAL A 180 18.94 2.51 -8.80
CA VAL A 180 17.77 1.93 -8.15
C VAL A 180 18.03 0.48 -7.73
N PHE A 181 18.40 -0.38 -8.67
CA PHE A 181 18.40 -1.83 -8.45
C PHE A 181 19.72 -2.38 -7.90
N ASP A 182 20.85 -1.73 -8.20
CA ASP A 182 22.15 -2.19 -7.70
C ASP A 182 22.61 -1.40 -6.47
N LEU A 183 22.34 -0.09 -6.44
CA LEU A 183 22.82 0.81 -5.37
C LEU A 183 21.76 1.24 -4.36
N LYS A 184 20.48 0.97 -4.61
CA LYS A 184 19.33 1.35 -3.73
C LYS A 184 19.29 2.85 -3.39
N ARG A 185 19.75 3.71 -4.31
CA ARG A 185 19.75 5.18 -4.21
C ARG A 185 18.46 5.78 -4.78
N TYR A 186 17.32 5.46 -4.18
CA TYR A 186 16.01 5.85 -4.73
C TYR A 186 15.77 7.36 -4.72
N ASP A 187 16.17 8.08 -3.67
CA ASP A 187 15.98 9.53 -3.57
C ASP A 187 16.78 10.27 -4.65
N SER A 188 18.08 9.99 -4.77
CA SER A 188 18.93 10.57 -5.82
C SER A 188 18.41 10.26 -7.23
N ALA A 189 17.98 9.02 -7.47
CA ALA A 189 17.41 8.63 -8.77
C ALA A 189 16.11 9.39 -9.07
N ARG A 190 15.22 9.54 -8.08
CA ARG A 190 13.97 10.31 -8.22
C ARG A 190 14.26 11.79 -8.51
N ASP A 191 15.18 12.40 -7.78
CA ASP A 191 15.44 13.83 -7.90
C ASP A 191 15.99 14.16 -9.29
N GLU A 192 16.97 13.38 -9.79
CA GLU A 192 17.48 13.54 -11.16
C GLU A 192 16.44 13.24 -12.25
N LEU A 193 15.58 12.23 -12.06
CA LEU A 193 14.54 11.89 -13.03
C LEU A 193 13.44 12.94 -13.12
N THR A 194 13.17 13.64 -12.02
CA THR A 194 12.17 14.71 -11.96
C THR A 194 12.57 15.90 -12.83
N GLU A 195 13.87 16.21 -12.89
CA GLU A 195 14.41 17.30 -13.72
C GLU A 195 14.31 17.03 -15.23
N ARG A 196 14.18 15.76 -15.64
CA ARG A 196 14.30 15.32 -17.04
C ARG A 196 12.96 15.01 -17.76
N MET A 197 11.86 15.58 -17.27
CA MET A 197 10.44 15.48 -17.72
C MET A 197 10.05 14.60 -18.95
N ASN A 198 8.86 14.00 -18.82
CA ASN A 198 8.06 13.22 -19.81
C ASN A 198 8.67 11.91 -20.33
N GLU A 199 9.95 11.85 -20.71
CA GLU A 199 10.55 10.61 -21.25
C GLU A 199 10.87 9.56 -20.16
N THR A 200 10.84 9.97 -18.88
CA THR A 200 11.31 9.17 -17.74
C THR A 200 10.18 8.70 -16.81
N GLN A 201 8.91 8.97 -17.12
CA GLN A 201 7.78 8.67 -16.23
C GLN A 201 7.65 7.18 -15.91
N VAL A 202 7.90 6.30 -16.90
CA VAL A 202 7.89 4.84 -16.70
C VAL A 202 8.93 4.45 -15.65
N LEU A 203 10.17 4.91 -15.82
CA LEU A 203 11.24 4.60 -14.88
C LEU A 203 11.02 5.25 -13.51
N MET A 204 10.44 6.46 -13.46
CA MET A 204 10.04 7.10 -12.22
C MET A 204 9.08 6.22 -11.42
N VAL A 205 8.06 5.66 -12.09
CA VAL A 205 7.13 4.72 -11.46
C VAL A 205 7.86 3.46 -10.99
N GLU A 206 8.79 2.91 -11.78
CA GLU A 206 9.60 1.77 -11.34
C GLU A 206 10.46 2.07 -10.10
N VAL A 207 11.07 3.26 -10.03
CA VAL A 207 11.85 3.72 -8.87
C VAL A 207 10.96 3.76 -7.62
N LEU A 208 9.77 4.37 -7.74
CA LEU A 208 8.83 4.51 -6.62
C LEU A 208 8.28 3.15 -6.18
N ILE A 209 7.97 2.25 -7.12
CA ILE A 209 7.59 0.86 -6.81
C ILE A 209 8.70 0.14 -6.06
N ALA A 210 9.94 0.18 -6.58
CA ALA A 210 11.08 -0.49 -5.96
C ALA A 210 11.34 0.01 -4.53
N ARG A 211 11.28 1.34 -4.33
CA ARG A 211 11.37 1.95 -3.01
C ARG A 211 10.23 1.51 -2.10
N GLY A 212 8.99 1.52 -2.60
CA GLY A 212 7.81 1.06 -1.85
C GLY A 212 7.95 -0.38 -1.35
N HIS A 213 8.48 -1.27 -2.20
CA HIS A 213 8.79 -2.65 -1.80
C HIS A 213 9.86 -2.74 -0.71
N GLU A 214 10.93 -1.96 -0.82
CA GLU A 214 11.99 -1.97 0.21
C GLU A 214 11.49 -1.42 1.55
N LEU A 215 10.73 -0.32 1.53
CA LEU A 215 10.13 0.25 2.75
C LEU A 215 9.18 -0.76 3.41
N ALA A 216 8.36 -1.45 2.62
CA ALA A 216 7.50 -2.51 3.14
C ALA A 216 8.29 -3.69 3.73
N ALA A 217 9.41 -4.08 3.12
CA ALA A 217 10.30 -5.12 3.64
C ALA A 217 10.97 -4.72 4.97
N LYS A 218 11.11 -3.41 5.23
CA LYS A 218 11.57 -2.83 6.50
C LYS A 218 10.43 -2.54 7.48
N GLU A 219 9.20 -2.99 7.18
CA GLU A 219 7.98 -2.72 7.96
C GLU A 219 7.59 -1.24 8.07
N GLN A 220 8.17 -0.38 7.22
CA GLN A 220 7.84 1.05 7.12
C GLN A 220 6.64 1.25 6.17
N TYR A 221 5.51 0.62 6.50
CA TYR A 221 4.36 0.55 5.60
C TYR A 221 3.73 1.90 5.27
N ARG A 222 3.74 2.85 6.21
CA ARG A 222 3.19 4.18 5.96
C ARG A 222 3.94 4.89 4.82
N GLU A 223 5.26 4.94 4.92
CA GLU A 223 6.13 5.53 3.89
C GLU A 223 6.02 4.75 2.57
N ALA A 224 5.88 3.42 2.63
CA ALA A 224 5.66 2.59 1.45
C ALA A 224 4.35 2.95 0.72
N ILE A 225 3.24 3.08 1.45
CA ILE A 225 1.93 3.46 0.93
C ILE A 225 1.99 4.86 0.33
N GLU A 226 2.57 5.84 1.04
CA GLU A 226 2.74 7.21 0.53
C GLU A 226 3.57 7.25 -0.78
N THR A 227 4.62 6.42 -0.85
CA THR A 227 5.46 6.28 -2.05
C THR A 227 4.68 5.67 -3.23
N LEU A 228 3.84 4.65 -2.98
CA LEU A 228 3.02 4.02 -4.00
C LEU A 228 1.85 4.93 -4.44
N GLU A 229 1.26 5.70 -3.53
CA GLU A 229 0.30 6.74 -3.89
C GLU A 229 0.93 7.80 -4.80
N HIS A 230 2.18 8.17 -4.54
CA HIS A 230 2.93 9.07 -5.42
C HIS A 230 3.13 8.44 -6.80
N ALA A 231 3.50 7.16 -6.89
CA ALA A 231 3.59 6.44 -8.16
C ALA A 231 2.26 6.45 -8.94
N ALA A 232 1.14 6.27 -8.23
CA ALA A 232 -0.19 6.23 -8.83
C ALA A 232 -0.59 7.57 -9.49
N ARG A 233 0.01 8.70 -9.08
CA ARG A 233 -0.25 10.03 -9.68
C ARG A 233 0.23 10.12 -11.12
N TYR A 234 1.25 9.34 -11.51
CA TYR A 234 1.77 9.35 -12.89
C TYR A 234 0.86 8.63 -13.88
N ARG A 235 -0.10 7.82 -13.42
CA ARG A 235 -1.04 7.05 -14.26
C ARG A 235 -0.37 6.09 -15.26
N VAL A 236 0.92 5.79 -15.09
CA VAL A 236 1.64 4.77 -15.85
C VAL A 236 1.55 3.44 -15.09
N GLU A 237 1.22 2.35 -15.81
CA GLU A 237 0.97 1.03 -15.22
C GLU A 237 0.03 1.08 -14.00
N TYR A 238 -0.98 1.95 -14.08
CA TYR A 238 -1.78 2.35 -12.93
C TYR A 238 -2.42 1.17 -12.18
N ASP A 239 -2.94 0.17 -12.91
CA ASP A 239 -3.56 -1.01 -12.30
C ASP A 239 -2.55 -1.84 -11.49
N ARG A 240 -1.31 -1.96 -12.00
CA ARG A 240 -0.21 -2.62 -11.28
C ARG A 240 0.14 -1.86 -10.00
N VAL A 241 0.25 -0.53 -10.09
CA VAL A 241 0.56 0.32 -8.92
C VAL A 241 -0.55 0.24 -7.88
N VAL A 242 -1.83 0.30 -8.29
CA VAL A 242 -2.97 0.21 -7.38
C VAL A 242 -3.05 -1.16 -6.73
N ALA A 243 -2.78 -2.25 -7.45
CA ALA A 243 -2.73 -3.59 -6.86
C ALA A 243 -1.67 -3.69 -5.75
N LEU A 244 -0.47 -3.14 -5.99
CA LEU A 244 0.59 -3.09 -4.99
C LEU A 244 0.22 -2.21 -3.79
N LEU A 245 -0.40 -1.06 -4.05
CA LEU A 245 -0.91 -0.15 -3.01
C LEU A 245 -1.92 -0.88 -2.12
N VAL A 246 -2.91 -1.56 -2.72
CA VAL A 246 -3.90 -2.38 -2.00
C VAL A 246 -3.24 -3.44 -1.15
N GLU A 247 -2.32 -4.23 -1.72
CA GLU A 247 -1.60 -5.29 -1.00
C GLU A 247 -0.90 -4.72 0.25
N LYS A 248 -0.14 -3.64 0.10
CA LYS A 248 0.60 -3.04 1.23
C LYS A 248 -0.32 -2.39 2.25
N THR A 249 -1.40 -1.74 1.82
CA THR A 249 -2.40 -1.16 2.73
C THR A 249 -3.07 -2.24 3.57
N VAL A 250 -3.51 -3.35 2.97
CA VAL A 250 -4.17 -4.44 3.71
C VAL A 250 -3.21 -5.06 4.72
N VAL A 251 -1.95 -5.31 4.35
CA VAL A 251 -0.93 -5.83 5.29
C VAL A 251 -0.71 -4.86 6.45
N TYR A 252 -0.57 -3.56 6.16
CA TYR A 252 -0.37 -2.54 7.19
C TYR A 252 -1.53 -2.49 8.20
N VAL A 253 -2.76 -2.42 7.71
CA VAL A 253 -3.97 -2.35 8.54
C VAL A 253 -4.12 -3.59 9.41
N LYS A 254 -3.80 -4.79 8.88
CA LYS A 254 -3.85 -6.03 9.65
C LYS A 254 -2.89 -6.06 10.84
N GLN A 255 -1.73 -5.42 10.71
CA GLN A 255 -0.71 -5.34 11.75
C GLN A 255 -0.99 -4.26 12.80
N MET A 256 -1.90 -3.33 12.53
CA MET A 256 -2.26 -2.31 13.51
C MET A 256 -2.91 -2.92 14.75
N PRO A 257 -2.59 -2.41 15.96
CA PRO A 257 -3.33 -2.80 17.15
C PRO A 257 -4.80 -2.38 16.97
N ARG A 258 -5.76 -3.18 17.44
CA ARG A 258 -7.20 -2.89 17.30
C ARG A 258 -7.68 -2.01 18.47
N SER A 259 -7.15 -0.79 18.52
CA SER A 259 -7.59 0.27 19.44
C SER A 259 -8.53 1.25 18.71
N LYS A 260 -9.33 2.01 19.44
CA LYS A 260 -10.24 3.00 18.84
C LYS A 260 -9.54 3.97 17.88
N ALA A 261 -8.43 4.59 18.32
CA ALA A 261 -7.69 5.57 17.53
C ALA A 261 -7.09 4.98 16.24
N THR A 262 -6.59 3.74 16.31
CA THR A 262 -6.01 3.07 15.14
C THR A 262 -7.07 2.55 14.17
N ILE A 263 -8.24 2.13 14.67
CA ILE A 263 -9.39 1.79 13.81
C ILE A 263 -9.85 3.03 13.03
N GLU A 264 -9.99 4.18 13.69
CA GLU A 264 -10.38 5.44 13.04
C GLU A 264 -9.36 5.85 11.96
N SER A 265 -8.06 5.78 12.27
CA SER A 265 -7.01 6.08 11.29
C SER A 265 -6.98 5.09 10.12
N ALA A 266 -7.22 3.80 10.37
CA ALA A 266 -7.26 2.79 9.31
C ALA A 266 -8.48 2.97 8.40
N LEU A 267 -9.64 3.31 8.97
CA LEU A 267 -10.85 3.62 8.22
C LEU A 267 -10.66 4.84 7.33
N ASP A 268 -10.11 5.94 7.85
CA ASP A 268 -9.81 7.14 7.06
C ASP A 268 -8.91 6.80 5.85
N LEU A 269 -7.81 6.10 6.11
CA LEU A 269 -6.88 5.66 5.06
C LEU A 269 -7.59 4.80 4.00
N MET A 270 -8.28 3.73 4.41
CA MET A 270 -8.87 2.79 3.47
C MET A 270 -10.04 3.40 2.70
N THR A 271 -10.90 4.19 3.34
CA THR A 271 -12.02 4.84 2.66
C THR A 271 -11.54 5.88 1.64
N ARG A 272 -10.54 6.69 2.00
CA ARG A 272 -9.90 7.63 1.09
C ARG A 272 -9.30 6.92 -0.13
N LEU A 273 -8.50 5.88 0.08
CA LEU A 273 -7.90 5.12 -1.01
C LEU A 273 -8.96 4.46 -1.90
N ARG A 274 -10.02 3.90 -1.29
CA ARG A 274 -11.12 3.28 -2.03
C ARG A 274 -11.78 4.24 -2.99
N VAL A 275 -12.12 5.44 -2.52
CA VAL A 275 -12.77 6.47 -3.34
C VAL A 275 -11.81 7.02 -4.40
N GLN A 276 -10.58 7.35 -3.99
CA GLN A 276 -9.58 7.95 -4.88
C GLN A 276 -9.18 7.04 -6.05
N HIS A 277 -9.10 5.74 -5.80
CA HIS A 277 -8.61 4.76 -6.77
C HIS A 277 -9.69 3.79 -7.28
N ASN A 278 -10.95 3.98 -6.86
CA ASN A 278 -12.09 3.11 -7.18
C ASN A 278 -11.81 1.61 -6.88
N ILE A 279 -11.32 1.34 -5.67
CA ILE A 279 -10.88 -0.02 -5.28
C ILE A 279 -12.10 -0.89 -4.98
N GLY A 280 -12.29 -1.93 -5.80
CA GLY A 280 -13.30 -2.98 -5.61
C GLY A 280 -12.73 -4.34 -5.24
N GLU A 281 -11.44 -4.42 -4.90
CA GLU A 281 -10.80 -5.71 -4.62
C GLU A 281 -11.36 -6.36 -3.36
N LYS A 282 -11.74 -7.64 -3.45
CA LYS A 282 -12.37 -8.37 -2.34
C LYS A 282 -11.54 -8.37 -1.06
N SER A 283 -10.22 -8.57 -1.18
CA SER A 283 -9.30 -8.59 -0.03
C SER A 283 -9.35 -7.28 0.77
N PHE A 284 -9.42 -6.16 0.06
CA PHE A 284 -9.53 -4.81 0.59
C PHE A 284 -10.90 -4.55 1.21
N LEU A 285 -11.97 -4.92 0.50
CA LEU A 285 -13.35 -4.72 0.99
C LEU A 285 -13.64 -5.54 2.24
N THR A 286 -13.13 -6.77 2.34
CA THR A 286 -13.27 -7.61 3.54
C THR A 286 -12.59 -6.98 4.76
N GLU A 287 -11.37 -6.46 4.61
CA GLU A 287 -10.67 -5.81 5.73
C GLU A 287 -11.37 -4.49 6.12
N LEU A 288 -11.85 -3.71 5.14
CA LEU A 288 -12.62 -2.50 5.40
C LEU A 288 -13.93 -2.82 6.15
N ALA A 289 -14.63 -3.88 5.77
CA ALA A 289 -15.84 -4.35 6.44
C ALA A 289 -15.56 -4.73 7.91
N GLN A 290 -14.44 -5.41 8.17
CA GLN A 290 -14.01 -5.77 9.53
C GLN A 290 -13.72 -4.52 10.39
N LEU A 291 -13.08 -3.50 9.84
CA LEU A 291 -12.85 -2.24 10.56
C LEU A 291 -14.15 -1.54 10.92
N TYR A 292 -15.09 -1.43 9.97
CA TYR A 292 -16.43 -0.90 10.27
C TYR A 292 -17.14 -1.74 11.34
N CYS A 293 -17.02 -3.07 11.28
CA CYS A 293 -17.64 -3.95 12.28
C CYS A 293 -17.13 -3.62 13.68
N LEU A 294 -15.80 -3.52 13.83
CA LEU A 294 -15.17 -3.19 15.11
C LEU A 294 -15.59 -1.80 15.61
N GLN A 295 -15.65 -0.80 14.74
CA GLN A 295 -16.11 0.54 15.13
C GLN A 295 -17.59 0.54 15.53
N GLY A 296 -18.45 -0.17 14.81
CA GLY A 296 -19.86 -0.33 15.13
C GLY A 296 -20.10 -1.00 16.48
N ILE A 297 -19.30 -2.02 16.81
CA ILE A 297 -19.31 -2.68 18.12
C ILE A 297 -18.91 -1.71 19.23
N GLU A 298 -17.90 -0.87 19.01
CA GLU A 298 -17.48 0.13 19.99
C GLU A 298 -18.58 1.19 20.22
N TYR A 299 -19.24 1.65 19.16
CA TYR A 299 -20.39 2.54 19.30
C TYR A 299 -21.56 1.89 20.06
N HIS A 300 -21.84 0.62 19.78
CA HIS A 300 -22.85 -0.14 20.52
C HIS A 300 -22.53 -0.19 22.02
N LYS A 301 -21.30 -0.56 22.39
CA LYS A 301 -20.86 -0.61 23.79
C LYS A 301 -20.89 0.76 24.48
N ALA A 302 -20.71 1.84 23.72
CA ALA A 302 -20.80 3.21 24.21
C ALA A 302 -22.25 3.74 24.32
N GLY A 303 -23.27 2.96 23.92
CA GLY A 303 -24.67 3.39 23.85
C GLY A 303 -24.94 4.39 22.72
N GLN A 304 -24.02 4.54 21.76
CA GLN A 304 -24.15 5.44 20.62
C GLN A 304 -24.88 4.73 19.47
N PHE A 305 -26.13 4.31 19.72
CA PHE A 305 -26.82 3.34 18.86
C PHE A 305 -27.04 3.80 17.41
N ASN A 306 -27.33 5.07 17.18
CA ASN A 306 -27.46 5.59 15.80
C ASN A 306 -26.17 5.39 14.99
N GLN A 307 -25.02 5.73 15.59
CA GLN A 307 -23.71 5.57 14.94
C GLN A 307 -23.36 4.09 14.78
N ALA A 308 -23.73 3.25 15.76
CA ALA A 308 -23.55 1.81 15.68
C ALA A 308 -24.33 1.23 14.49
N LEU A 309 -25.61 1.54 14.36
CA LEU A 309 -26.48 1.04 13.30
C LEU A 309 -25.99 1.46 11.91
N GLU A 310 -25.63 2.74 11.71
CA GLU A 310 -25.08 3.21 10.44
C GLU A 310 -23.78 2.49 10.07
N THR A 311 -22.85 2.39 11.02
CA THR A 311 -21.55 1.74 10.80
C THR A 311 -21.69 0.25 10.51
N LEU A 312 -22.55 -0.45 11.26
CA LEU A 312 -22.79 -1.88 11.08
C LEU A 312 -23.54 -2.17 9.77
N ARG A 313 -24.42 -1.27 9.32
CA ARG A 313 -25.03 -1.36 7.99
C ARG A 313 -23.98 -1.26 6.88
N ASN A 314 -23.02 -0.34 6.99
CA ASN A 314 -21.88 -0.26 6.06
C ASN A 314 -21.07 -1.57 6.04
N THR A 315 -20.89 -2.23 7.19
CA THR A 315 -20.26 -3.56 7.22
C THR A 315 -21.07 -4.58 6.42
N LEU A 316 -22.38 -4.66 6.62
CA LEU A 316 -23.25 -5.65 5.96
C LEU A 316 -23.42 -5.38 4.46
N GLU A 317 -23.28 -4.14 4.01
CA GLU A 317 -23.22 -3.81 2.57
C GLU A 317 -21.94 -4.34 1.91
N LEU A 318 -20.81 -4.33 2.64
CA LEU A 318 -19.52 -4.81 2.13
C LEU A 318 -19.30 -6.31 2.30
N ASP A 319 -19.79 -6.85 3.40
CA ASP A 319 -19.75 -8.26 3.75
C ASP A 319 -21.11 -8.71 4.34
N PRO A 320 -22.07 -9.09 3.47
CA PRO A 320 -23.40 -9.51 3.89
C PRO A 320 -23.43 -10.75 4.81
N ASN A 321 -22.34 -11.51 4.86
CA ASN A 321 -22.23 -12.74 5.66
C ASN A 321 -21.54 -12.52 7.01
N ASN A 322 -21.23 -11.27 7.38
CA ASN A 322 -20.58 -10.97 8.64
C ASN A 322 -21.55 -11.17 9.83
N LEU A 323 -21.37 -12.30 10.53
CA LEU A 323 -22.23 -12.70 11.64
C LEU A 323 -22.14 -11.75 12.83
N ASP A 324 -20.93 -11.28 13.16
CA ASP A 324 -20.74 -10.34 14.27
C ASP A 324 -21.49 -9.04 13.99
N ALA A 325 -21.33 -8.49 12.78
CA ALA A 325 -22.01 -7.27 12.39
C ALA A 325 -23.54 -7.42 12.45
N ARG A 326 -24.07 -8.54 11.95
CA ARG A 326 -25.51 -8.83 11.99
C ARG A 326 -26.03 -8.92 13.43
N ASN A 327 -25.33 -9.65 14.31
CA ASN A 327 -25.73 -9.82 15.70
C ASN A 327 -25.73 -8.47 16.44
N TYR A 328 -24.64 -7.72 16.33
CA TYR A 328 -24.53 -6.40 16.95
C TYR A 328 -25.49 -5.36 16.36
N PHE A 329 -25.87 -5.50 15.08
CA PHE A 329 -26.86 -4.62 14.45
C PHE A 329 -28.23 -4.84 15.08
N ILE A 330 -28.66 -6.10 15.20
CA ILE A 330 -29.93 -6.47 15.85
C ILE A 330 -29.92 -6.06 17.33
N ASP A 331 -28.84 -6.35 18.06
CA ASP A 331 -28.72 -5.97 19.47
C ASP A 331 -28.76 -4.44 19.65
N SER A 332 -28.18 -3.67 18.71
CA SER A 332 -28.26 -2.21 18.71
C SER A 332 -29.69 -1.70 18.45
N LEU A 333 -30.44 -2.32 17.53
CA LEU A 333 -31.84 -1.96 17.27
C LEU A 333 -32.68 -2.12 18.55
N VAL A 334 -32.57 -3.27 19.21
CA VAL A 334 -33.33 -3.60 20.42
C VAL A 334 -32.95 -2.69 21.59
N ALA A 335 -31.66 -2.48 21.81
CA ALA A 335 -31.19 -1.61 22.89
C ALA A 335 -31.63 -0.15 22.65
N TYR A 336 -31.57 0.33 21.41
CA TYR A 336 -32.01 1.68 21.07
C TYR A 336 -33.52 1.86 21.20
N ALA A 337 -34.31 0.86 20.79
CA ALA A 337 -35.74 0.84 21.04
C ALA A 337 -36.07 0.98 22.53
N GLY A 338 -35.37 0.23 23.38
CA GLY A 338 -35.49 0.35 24.84
C GLY A 338 -35.21 1.77 25.33
N GLU A 339 -34.11 2.38 24.88
CA GLU A 339 -33.75 3.75 25.24
C GLU A 339 -34.82 4.77 24.80
N LEU A 340 -35.29 4.70 23.56
CA LEU A 340 -36.35 5.58 23.04
C LEU A 340 -37.66 5.42 23.81
N ALA A 341 -38.03 4.19 24.18
CA ALA A 341 -39.21 3.93 25.00
C ALA A 341 -39.10 4.59 26.38
N THR A 342 -37.92 4.62 27.01
CA THR A 342 -37.72 5.34 28.28
C THR A 342 -37.86 6.86 28.14
N ARG A 343 -37.60 7.40 26.95
CA ARG A 343 -37.83 8.82 26.61
C ARG A 343 -39.27 9.11 26.17
N GLY A 344 -40.12 8.09 26.07
CA GLY A 344 -41.51 8.21 25.62
C GLY A 344 -41.68 8.32 24.10
N GLU A 345 -40.62 8.03 23.32
CA GLU A 345 -40.63 7.96 21.86
C GLU A 345 -41.04 6.56 21.38
N TYR A 346 -42.23 6.13 21.77
CA TYR A 346 -42.68 4.75 21.62
C TYR A 346 -42.82 4.29 20.16
N ASP A 347 -43.31 5.15 19.26
CA ASP A 347 -43.55 4.79 17.86
C ASP A 347 -42.24 4.39 17.18
N LYS A 348 -41.19 5.23 17.32
CA LYS A 348 -39.85 4.94 16.81
C LYS A 348 -39.25 3.68 17.42
N ALA A 349 -39.50 3.44 18.71
CA ALA A 349 -39.02 2.24 19.37
C ALA A 349 -39.66 0.97 18.80
N ILE A 350 -40.97 1.01 18.50
CA ILE A 350 -41.69 -0.09 17.86
C ILE A 350 -41.16 -0.31 16.44
N ASP A 351 -40.91 0.75 15.66
CA ASP A 351 -40.34 0.64 14.32
C ASP A 351 -38.98 -0.08 14.31
N LEU A 352 -38.09 0.26 15.27
CA LEU A 352 -36.79 -0.41 15.40
C LEU A 352 -36.92 -1.89 15.77
N LEU A 353 -37.90 -2.26 16.59
CA LEU A 353 -38.16 -3.66 16.92
C LEU A 353 -38.75 -4.43 15.74
N ASN A 354 -39.60 -3.79 14.94
CA ASN A 354 -40.09 -4.37 13.71
C ASN A 354 -38.92 -4.65 12.75
N GLU A 355 -38.00 -3.69 12.56
CA GLU A 355 -36.77 -3.91 11.78
C GLU A 355 -35.97 -5.11 12.35
N ALA A 356 -35.81 -5.21 13.67
CA ALA A 356 -35.12 -6.35 14.29
C ALA A 356 -35.75 -7.72 13.95
N THR A 357 -37.10 -7.80 13.88
CA THR A 357 -37.79 -9.04 13.49
C THR A 357 -37.55 -9.45 12.05
N GLU A 358 -37.35 -8.47 11.15
CA GLU A 358 -37.02 -8.74 9.75
C GLU A 358 -35.61 -9.31 9.61
N TRP A 359 -34.68 -8.85 10.46
CA TRP A 359 -33.29 -9.29 10.47
C TRP A 359 -33.07 -10.64 11.17
N ASP A 360 -33.88 -11.00 12.17
CA ASP A 360 -33.84 -12.31 12.83
C ASP A 360 -35.24 -12.88 13.08
N VAL A 361 -35.70 -13.62 12.08
CA VAL A 361 -36.98 -14.33 12.08
C VAL A 361 -37.04 -15.42 13.15
N ASN A 362 -35.90 -16.01 13.53
CA ASN A 362 -35.89 -17.11 14.50
C ASN A 362 -36.13 -16.59 15.92
N GLN A 363 -35.65 -15.38 16.22
CA GLN A 363 -35.87 -14.71 17.50
C GLN A 363 -36.99 -13.67 17.45
N ALA A 364 -37.78 -13.61 16.36
CA ALA A 364 -38.85 -12.63 16.20
C ALA A 364 -39.82 -12.59 17.40
N SER A 365 -40.16 -13.75 17.97
CA SER A 365 -41.01 -13.84 19.16
C SER A 365 -40.46 -13.10 20.38
N LYS A 366 -39.13 -13.09 20.57
CA LYS A 366 -38.45 -12.34 21.63
C LYS A 366 -38.62 -10.84 21.43
N TYR A 367 -38.40 -10.33 20.22
CA TYR A 367 -38.50 -8.90 19.92
C TYR A 367 -39.95 -8.42 19.94
N ILE A 368 -40.88 -9.24 19.47
CA ILE A 368 -42.33 -9.00 19.58
C ILE A 368 -42.74 -8.88 21.06
N ALA A 369 -42.23 -9.75 21.93
CA ALA A 369 -42.50 -9.67 23.37
C ALA A 369 -41.94 -8.38 24.00
N GLU A 370 -40.76 -7.90 23.59
CA GLU A 370 -40.26 -6.58 24.01
C GLU A 370 -41.13 -5.44 23.45
N GLY A 371 -41.58 -5.54 22.20
CA GLY A 371 -42.49 -4.58 21.58
C GLY A 371 -43.81 -4.48 22.33
N ALA A 372 -44.39 -5.60 22.75
CA ALA A 372 -45.60 -5.65 23.57
C ALA A 372 -45.41 -4.91 24.92
N LYS A 373 -44.23 -4.98 25.54
CA LYS A 373 -43.96 -4.16 26.75
C LYS A 373 -43.96 -2.66 26.45
N ILE A 374 -43.46 -2.27 25.28
CA ILE A 374 -43.47 -0.87 24.82
C ILE A 374 -44.90 -0.41 24.51
N PHE A 375 -45.71 -1.24 23.85
CA PHE A 375 -47.15 -1.00 23.67
C PHE A 375 -47.85 -0.83 25.02
N ALA A 376 -47.56 -1.67 26.02
CA ALA A 376 -48.13 -1.52 27.35
C ALA A 376 -47.73 -0.19 28.02
N ALA A 377 -46.48 0.27 27.83
CA ALA A 377 -46.02 1.56 28.34
C ALA A 377 -46.70 2.75 27.65
N ARG A 378 -46.83 2.69 26.32
CA ARG A 378 -47.54 3.70 25.52
C ARG A 378 -49.03 3.75 25.87
N GLY A 379 -49.67 2.59 25.99
CA GLY A 379 -51.06 2.44 26.43
C GLY A 379 -51.30 2.99 27.84
N ARG A 380 -50.40 2.74 28.79
CA ARG A 380 -50.45 3.35 30.15
C ARG A 380 -50.42 4.87 30.08
N LYS A 381 -49.54 5.43 29.24
CA LYS A 381 -49.44 6.89 29.05
C LYS A 381 -50.74 7.46 28.48
N TYR A 382 -51.25 6.90 27.38
CA TYR A 382 -52.53 7.33 26.81
C TYR A 382 -53.68 7.22 27.80
N PHE A 383 -53.74 6.13 28.58
CA PHE A 383 -54.76 5.95 29.62
C PHE A 383 -54.66 7.01 30.72
N GLY A 384 -53.45 7.34 31.17
CA GLY A 384 -53.19 8.42 32.12
C GLY A 384 -53.61 9.80 31.59
N ASP A 385 -53.18 10.12 30.37
CA ASP A 385 -53.51 11.39 29.69
C ASP A 385 -55.02 11.53 29.48
N ALA A 386 -55.71 10.44 29.13
CA ALA A 386 -57.16 10.40 29.01
C ALA A 386 -57.86 10.69 30.36
N ASN A 387 -57.39 10.09 31.46
CA ASN A 387 -57.95 10.32 32.79
C ASN A 387 -57.77 11.77 33.25
N MET A 388 -56.61 12.38 32.97
CA MET A 388 -56.39 13.80 33.27
C MET A 388 -57.34 14.70 32.46
N ALA A 389 -57.44 14.46 31.15
CA ALA A 389 -58.31 15.22 30.25
C ALA A 389 -59.81 15.06 30.58
N ALA A 390 -60.21 13.91 31.12
CA ALA A 390 -61.59 13.60 31.48
C ALA A 390 -62.12 14.36 32.71
N THR A 391 -61.24 14.98 33.51
CA THR A 391 -61.67 15.81 34.66
C THR A 391 -62.54 17.01 34.26
N ASN A 392 -62.54 17.40 32.98
CA ASN A 392 -63.40 18.43 32.41
C ASN A 392 -64.58 17.91 31.56
N TYR A 393 -64.91 16.61 31.61
CA TYR A 393 -66.01 15.94 30.89
C TYR A 393 -66.24 16.45 29.44
N GLN A 394 -65.88 15.61 28.45
CA GLN A 394 -66.17 15.79 27.00
C GLN A 394 -65.11 16.52 26.15
N THR A 395 -63.82 16.25 26.34
CA THR A 395 -62.82 16.60 25.31
C THR A 395 -62.65 15.44 24.33
N ILE A 396 -62.70 15.72 23.03
CA ILE A 396 -62.42 14.75 21.95
C ILE A 396 -61.06 14.06 22.16
N ASP A 397 -60.11 14.76 22.77
CA ASP A 397 -58.78 14.26 23.09
C ASP A 397 -58.80 13.11 24.12
N ALA A 398 -59.68 13.16 25.13
CA ALA A 398 -59.82 12.07 26.09
C ALA A 398 -60.35 10.80 25.41
N ILE A 399 -61.35 10.95 24.53
CA ILE A 399 -61.89 9.83 23.75
C ILE A 399 -60.82 9.24 22.83
N ARG A 400 -60.06 10.09 22.13
CA ARG A 400 -58.95 9.65 21.27
C ARG A 400 -57.91 8.86 22.06
N ASN A 401 -57.49 9.35 23.22
CA ASN A 401 -56.50 8.67 24.05
C ASN A 401 -57.01 7.35 24.63
N TYR A 402 -58.29 7.25 25.01
CA TYR A 402 -58.88 5.96 25.41
C TYR A 402 -58.90 4.94 24.27
N LEU A 403 -59.16 5.37 23.03
CA LEU A 403 -59.14 4.49 21.85
C LEU A 403 -57.71 4.00 21.55
N LEU A 404 -56.72 4.90 21.57
CA LEU A 404 -55.31 4.54 21.37
C LEU A 404 -54.80 3.59 22.47
N ALA A 405 -55.14 3.86 23.73
CA ALA A 405 -54.82 2.96 24.83
C ALA A 405 -55.45 1.58 24.62
N TRP A 406 -56.72 1.52 24.19
CA TRP A 406 -57.42 0.27 23.96
C TRP A 406 -56.78 -0.55 22.85
N GLU A 407 -56.36 0.09 21.76
CA GLU A 407 -55.64 -0.55 20.66
C GLU A 407 -54.29 -1.12 21.13
N ASP A 408 -53.50 -0.33 21.86
CA ASP A 408 -52.23 -0.78 22.43
C ASP A 408 -52.40 -1.99 23.36
N TYR A 409 -53.37 -1.95 24.28
CA TYR A 409 -53.64 -3.08 25.16
C TYR A 409 -54.23 -4.30 24.45
N SER A 410 -54.91 -4.12 23.32
CA SER A 410 -55.34 -5.23 22.47
C SER A 410 -54.13 -6.00 21.96
N THR A 411 -53.14 -5.27 21.43
CA THR A 411 -51.86 -5.83 20.97
C THR A 411 -51.11 -6.51 22.11
N VAL A 412 -51.07 -5.89 23.31
CA VAL A 412 -50.42 -6.49 24.48
C VAL A 412 -51.05 -7.85 24.83
N ILE A 413 -52.37 -7.98 24.81
CA ILE A 413 -53.05 -9.24 25.17
C ILE A 413 -52.79 -10.32 24.13
N GLU A 414 -52.69 -9.95 22.86
CA GLU A 414 -52.37 -10.88 21.78
C GLU A 414 -50.98 -11.52 21.98
N TYR A 415 -49.98 -10.71 22.35
CA TYR A 415 -48.58 -11.17 22.43
C TYR A 415 -48.11 -11.53 23.85
N LEU A 416 -48.75 -11.00 24.89
CA LEU A 416 -48.47 -11.23 26.31
C LEU A 416 -49.76 -11.61 27.07
N PRO A 417 -50.36 -12.78 26.77
CA PRO A 417 -51.66 -13.16 27.33
C PRO A 417 -51.66 -13.35 28.85
N TYR A 418 -50.51 -13.41 29.51
CA TYR A 418 -50.39 -13.56 30.96
C TYR A 418 -50.12 -12.24 31.70
N ASP A 419 -50.15 -11.10 31.01
CA ASP A 419 -50.10 -9.78 31.65
C ASP A 419 -51.46 -9.42 32.26
N TYR A 420 -51.65 -9.80 33.52
CA TYR A 420 -52.92 -9.59 34.24
C TYR A 420 -53.28 -8.10 34.42
N GLU A 421 -52.29 -7.21 34.50
CA GLU A 421 -52.53 -5.77 34.61
C GLU A 421 -53.08 -5.23 33.28
N ALA A 422 -52.44 -5.60 32.16
CA ALA A 422 -52.93 -5.26 30.83
C ALA A 422 -54.35 -5.80 30.58
N GLN A 423 -54.65 -7.02 31.02
CA GLN A 423 -55.99 -7.60 30.90
C GLN A 423 -57.06 -6.84 31.70
N ASP A 424 -56.74 -6.33 32.88
CA ASP A 424 -57.67 -5.55 33.70
C ASP A 424 -57.94 -4.17 33.06
N ILE A 425 -56.88 -3.50 32.61
CA ILE A 425 -56.98 -2.20 31.94
C ILE A 425 -57.74 -2.32 30.62
N TYR A 426 -57.45 -3.36 29.82
CA TYR A 426 -58.17 -3.64 28.58
C TYR A 426 -59.67 -3.85 28.81
N ARG A 427 -60.06 -4.64 29.81
CA ARG A 427 -61.49 -4.87 30.14
C ARG A 427 -62.20 -3.56 30.51
N LYS A 428 -61.53 -2.69 31.27
CA LYS A 428 -62.05 -1.34 31.60
C LYS A 428 -62.23 -0.50 30.34
N LEU A 429 -61.21 -0.47 29.48
CA LEU A 429 -61.22 0.28 28.22
C LEU A 429 -62.28 -0.24 27.25
N GLN A 430 -62.44 -1.56 27.13
CA GLN A 430 -63.42 -2.18 26.24
C GLN A 430 -64.86 -1.77 26.59
N SER A 431 -65.19 -1.73 27.89
CA SER A 431 -66.49 -1.23 28.37
C SER A 431 -66.69 0.26 28.06
N LEU A 432 -65.65 1.07 28.27
CA LEU A 432 -65.64 2.52 27.96
C LEU A 432 -65.82 2.79 26.47
N VAL A 433 -65.05 2.11 25.61
CA VAL A 433 -65.13 2.23 24.14
C VAL A 433 -66.50 1.78 23.65
N GLY A 434 -67.09 0.72 24.21
CA GLY A 434 -68.45 0.29 23.89
C GLY A 434 -69.50 1.38 24.18
N ARG A 435 -69.36 2.11 25.30
CA ARG A 435 -70.24 3.24 25.64
C ARG A 435 -69.99 4.46 24.74
N ILE A 436 -68.74 4.75 24.41
CA ILE A 436 -68.38 5.86 23.52
C ILE A 436 -68.91 5.63 22.11
N LYS A 437 -68.80 4.42 21.55
CA LYS A 437 -69.34 4.09 20.23
C LYS A 437 -70.86 4.32 20.17
N HIS A 438 -71.59 3.87 21.20
CA HIS A 438 -73.03 4.13 21.32
C HIS A 438 -73.39 5.63 21.49
N LEU A 439 -72.44 6.50 21.88
CA LEU A 439 -72.66 7.94 21.97
C LEU A 439 -72.31 8.69 20.67
N ILE A 440 -71.52 8.07 19.79
CA ILE A 440 -71.12 8.59 18.47
C ILE A 440 -72.17 8.21 17.41
N ASP A 441 -72.73 7.00 17.51
CA ASP A 441 -73.88 6.51 16.74
C ASP A 441 -75.19 7.18 17.19
#